data_AF-A0AAF0ESK5-F1
#
_entry.id   AF-A0AAF0ESK5-F1
#
_cell.length_a   1.000
_cell.length_b   1.000
_cell.length_c   1.000
_cell.angle_alpha   90.00
_cell.angle_beta   90.00
_cell.angle_gamma   90.00
#
_symmetry.space_group_name_H-M   'P 1'
#
loop_
_entity.id
_entity.type
_entity.pdbx_description
1 polymer ?
#
loop_
_entity_poly.entity_id
_entity_poly.type
_entity_poly.pdbx_seq_one_letter_code
_entity_poly.pdbx_strand_id
1 'polypeptide(L)'
;MAKGAKSAASLRTLVASLEASVPSHRLPPTLTALQFTVPRTFNTPRIWELMRRELPRIAYANPDLRIGVNPIESGTGTGSSSSNDADSASGASASASGAPAAAPAGTSDPL
;
A
#
# COMPACT_ATOMS: atom_id res chain seq x y z
N MET A 1 0.60 -5.52 42.05
CA MET A 1 1.73 -5.15 41.16
C MET A 1 1.62 -5.87 39.80
N ALA A 2 0.67 -5.51 38.93
CA ALA A 2 0.37 -6.27 37.69
C ALA A 2 0.73 -5.56 36.37
N LYS A 3 1.28 -4.33 36.43
CA LYS A 3 1.55 -3.50 35.23
C LYS A 3 2.83 -3.92 34.50
N GLY A 4 3.86 -4.36 35.23
CA GLY A 4 5.13 -4.82 34.65
C GLY A 4 5.02 -6.13 33.87
N ALA A 5 4.27 -7.11 34.38
CA ALA A 5 4.12 -8.42 33.72
C ALA A 5 3.36 -8.34 32.38
N LYS A 6 2.29 -7.53 32.32
CA LYS A 6 1.54 -7.27 31.07
C LYS A 6 2.38 -6.53 30.02
N SER A 7 3.20 -5.58 30.47
CA SER A 7 4.14 -4.87 29.58
C SER A 7 5.22 -5.79 29.02
N ALA A 8 5.79 -6.66 29.85
CA ALA A 8 6.82 -7.60 29.41
C ALA A 8 6.30 -8.62 28.39
N ALA A 9 5.08 -9.13 28.59
CA ALA A 9 4.43 -10.03 27.61
C ALA A 9 4.22 -9.34 26.26
N SER A 10 3.71 -8.10 26.26
CA SER A 10 3.48 -7.34 25.02
C SER A 10 4.77 -7.04 24.26
N LEU A 11 5.86 -6.74 24.97
CA LEU A 11 7.16 -6.50 24.33
C LEU A 11 7.71 -7.78 23.69
N ARG A 12 7.58 -8.93 24.36
CA ARG A 12 7.98 -10.22 23.79
C ARG A 12 7.22 -10.55 22.51
N THR A 13 5.90 -10.32 22.49
CA THR A 13 5.10 -10.51 21.27
C THR A 13 5.56 -9.59 20.14
N LEU A 14 5.88 -8.34 20.45
CA LEU A 14 6.36 -7.38 19.45
C LEU A 14 7.72 -7.79 18.88
N VAL A 15 8.66 -8.20 19.74
CA VAL A 15 9.98 -8.69 19.29
C VAL A 15 9.83 -9.95 18.44
N ALA A 16 9.03 -10.92 18.87
CA ALA A 16 8.77 -12.13 18.09
C ALA A 16 8.16 -11.82 16.70
N SER A 17 7.26 -10.83 16.63
CA SER A 17 6.71 -10.36 15.34
C SER A 17 7.76 -9.71 14.45
N LEU A 18 8.73 -8.98 15.02
CA LEU A 18 9.81 -8.37 14.25
C LEU A 18 10.80 -9.44 13.75
N GLU A 19 11.19 -10.37 14.61
CA GLU A 19 12.07 -11.49 14.25
C GLU A 19 11.49 -12.35 13.12
N ALA A 20 10.20 -12.69 13.19
CA ALA A 20 9.52 -13.44 12.15
C ALA A 20 9.51 -12.71 10.79
N SER A 21 9.58 -11.38 10.78
CA SER A 21 9.53 -10.56 9.57
C SER A 21 10.88 -10.36 8.89
N VAL A 22 12.00 -10.68 9.56
CA VAL A 22 13.37 -10.51 9.06
C VAL A 22 13.61 -11.08 7.65
N PRO A 23 13.24 -12.34 7.33
CA PRO A 23 13.56 -12.91 6.01
C PRO A 23 12.89 -12.17 4.85
N SER A 24 11.73 -11.56 5.08
CA SER A 24 10.97 -10.84 4.04
C SER A 24 11.42 -9.38 3.85
N HIS A 25 12.19 -8.82 4.79
CA HIS A 25 12.54 -7.39 4.83
C HIS A 25 14.03 -7.12 4.77
N ARG A 26 14.84 -8.16 4.52
CA ARG A 26 16.29 -8.00 4.36
C ARG A 26 16.59 -7.35 3.01
N LEU A 27 17.28 -6.23 3.05
CA LEU A 27 17.66 -5.47 1.86
C LEU A 27 19.06 -5.90 1.39
N PRO A 28 19.39 -5.66 0.11
CA PRO A 28 20.74 -5.86 -0.38
C PRO A 28 21.75 -5.03 0.44
N PRO A 29 22.92 -5.57 0.79
CA PRO A 29 23.91 -4.88 1.63
C PRO A 29 24.53 -3.65 0.95
N THR A 30 24.31 -3.47 -0.35
CA THR A 30 24.73 -2.27 -1.10
C THR A 30 23.90 -1.04 -0.74
N LEU A 31 22.69 -1.21 -0.19
CA LEU A 31 21.86 -0.11 0.28
C LEU A 31 22.29 0.29 1.69
N THR A 32 22.88 1.47 1.81
CA THR A 32 23.39 1.99 3.08
C THR A 32 22.44 2.97 3.76
N ALA A 33 21.47 3.53 3.02
CA ALA A 33 20.50 4.48 3.56
C ALA A 33 19.15 4.46 2.83
N LEU A 34 18.09 4.76 3.59
CA LEU A 34 16.75 5.08 3.08
C LEU A 34 16.32 6.43 3.65
N GLN A 35 15.77 7.30 2.81
CA GLN A 35 15.14 8.55 3.24
C GLN A 35 13.66 8.57 2.86
N PHE A 36 12.82 8.90 3.83
CA PHE A 36 11.39 9.06 3.66
C PHE A 36 11.01 10.51 3.90
N THR A 37 10.30 11.10 2.94
CA THR A 37 9.68 12.41 3.10
C THR A 37 8.19 12.18 3.32
N VAL A 38 7.70 12.46 4.53
CA VAL A 38 6.34 12.08 4.94
C VAL A 38 5.54 13.29 5.43
N PRO A 39 4.23 13.38 5.13
CA PRO A 39 3.38 14.38 5.75
C PRO A 39 3.37 14.21 7.28
N ARG A 40 3.28 15.33 8.02
CA ARG A 40 3.15 15.28 9.49
C ARG A 40 1.89 14.53 9.95
N THR A 41 0.84 14.60 9.15
CA THR A 41 -0.41 13.89 9.39
C THR A 41 -0.57 12.78 8.37
N PHE A 42 -0.80 11.56 8.85
CA PHE A 42 -1.07 10.42 7.98
C PHE A 42 -2.48 10.55 7.40
N ASN A 43 -2.58 11.27 6.30
CA ASN A 43 -3.83 11.47 5.56
C ASN A 43 -4.27 10.21 4.79
N THR A 44 -3.38 9.23 4.66
CA THR A 44 -3.66 7.96 3.95
C THR A 44 -3.30 6.75 4.79
N PRO A 45 -4.13 5.68 4.75
CA PRO A 45 -3.87 4.44 5.49
C PRO A 45 -2.57 3.78 5.04
N ARG A 46 -2.20 3.93 3.75
CA ARG A 46 -0.96 3.38 3.19
C ARG A 46 0.30 3.97 3.83
N ILE A 47 0.36 5.30 3.98
CA ILE A 47 1.52 5.94 4.63
C ILE A 47 1.57 5.55 6.10
N TRP A 48 0.41 5.48 6.76
CA TRP A 48 0.34 5.02 8.15
C TRP A 48 0.89 3.60 8.30
N GLU A 49 0.45 2.66 7.46
CA GLU A 49 0.88 1.26 7.50
C GLU A 49 2.38 1.11 7.20
N LEU A 50 2.86 1.80 6.16
CA LEU A 50 4.30 1.83 5.84
C LEU A 50 5.12 2.32 7.04
N MET A 51 4.74 3.45 7.65
CA MET A 51 5.53 4.10 8.69
C MET A 51 5.44 3.40 10.04
N ARG A 52 4.29 2.79 10.38
CA ARG A 52 4.05 2.19 11.70
C ARG A 52 4.26 0.69 11.75
N ARG A 53 4.08 -0.02 10.62
CA ARG A 53 4.17 -1.49 10.58
C ARG A 53 5.39 -1.97 9.82
N GLU A 54 5.60 -1.48 8.60
CA GLU A 54 6.67 -2.01 7.75
C GLU A 54 8.05 -1.39 8.05
N LEU A 55 8.13 -0.08 8.29
CA LEU A 55 9.39 0.58 8.56
C LEU A 55 10.13 0.02 9.80
N PRO A 56 9.45 -0.27 10.93
CA PRO A 56 10.10 -0.94 12.06
C PRO A 56 10.65 -2.33 11.72
N ARG A 57 9.96 -3.10 10.85
CA ARG A 57 10.41 -4.43 10.42
C ARG A 57 11.67 -4.33 9.55
N ILE A 58 11.69 -3.37 8.63
CA ILE A 58 12.86 -3.07 7.79
C ILE A 58 14.04 -2.64 8.66
N ALA A 59 13.82 -1.75 9.63
CA ALA A 59 14.86 -1.29 10.55
C ALA A 59 15.43 -2.44 11.39
N TYR A 60 14.55 -3.34 11.89
CA TYR A 60 14.97 -4.49 12.68
C TYR A 60 15.77 -5.50 11.84
N ALA A 61 15.37 -5.74 10.60
CA ALA A 61 16.04 -6.68 9.70
C ALA A 61 17.40 -6.19 9.17
N ASN A 62 17.66 -4.87 9.19
CA ASN A 62 18.84 -4.25 8.59
C ASN A 62 19.48 -3.24 9.58
N PRO A 63 20.23 -3.70 10.60
CA PRO A 63 20.74 -2.83 11.65
C PRO A 63 21.75 -1.78 11.17
N ASP A 64 22.47 -2.06 10.08
CA ASP A 64 23.47 -1.14 9.51
C ASP A 64 22.86 -0.08 8.57
N LEU A 65 21.56 -0.21 8.23
CA LEU A 65 20.88 0.68 7.31
C LEU A 65 20.51 2.00 8.00
N ARG A 66 20.95 3.12 7.43
CA ARG A 66 20.59 4.45 7.93
C ARG A 66 19.20 4.84 7.44
N ILE A 67 18.23 4.97 8.34
CA ILE A 67 16.86 5.38 8.00
C ILE A 67 16.61 6.83 8.44
N GLY A 68 16.34 7.71 7.49
CA GLY A 68 15.95 9.10 7.73
C GLY A 68 14.46 9.32 7.45
N VAL A 69 13.77 10.07 8.31
CA VAL A 69 12.36 10.45 8.14
C VAL A 69 12.23 11.96 8.27
N ASN A 70 11.91 12.62 7.17
CA ASN A 70 11.78 14.07 7.08
C ASN A 70 10.29 14.44 6.98
N PRO A 71 9.72 15.17 7.96
CA PRO A 71 8.36 15.64 7.86
C PRO A 71 8.25 16.76 6.82
N ILE A 72 7.25 16.69 5.94
CA ILE A 72 6.91 17.79 5.04
C ILE A 72 6.34 18.93 5.89
N GLU A 73 6.94 20.11 5.80
CA GLU A 73 6.33 21.32 6.34
C GLU A 73 5.09 21.64 5.52
N SER A 74 3.92 21.65 6.18
CA SER A 74 2.67 22.09 5.58
C SER A 74 2.79 23.60 5.26
N GLY A 75 3.40 23.94 4.13
CA GLY A 75 3.79 25.32 3.86
C GLY A 75 4.51 25.60 2.54
N THR A 76 4.39 24.75 1.53
CA THR A 76 4.66 25.13 0.14
C THR A 76 3.80 24.29 -0.77
N GLY A 77 2.65 24.85 -1.17
CA GLY A 77 1.86 24.31 -2.25
C GLY A 77 2.64 24.44 -3.56
N THR A 78 3.30 23.36 -3.99
CA THR A 78 3.40 23.07 -5.42
C THR A 78 2.12 22.34 -5.79
N GLY A 79 1.16 23.11 -6.31
CA GLY A 79 -0.07 22.58 -6.88
C GLY A 79 0.25 21.62 -8.01
N SER A 80 0.01 20.33 -7.79
CA SER A 80 -0.32 19.43 -8.89
C SER A 80 -1.78 19.66 -9.19
N SER A 81 -2.07 20.64 -10.05
CA SER A 81 -3.38 20.81 -10.65
C SER A 81 -3.67 19.57 -11.51
N SER A 82 -4.52 18.69 -11.02
CA SER A 82 -5.11 17.63 -11.85
C SER A 82 -6.17 18.27 -12.74
N SER A 83 -5.82 18.63 -13.96
CA SER A 83 -6.79 18.93 -15.02
C SER A 83 -7.23 17.61 -15.64
N ASN A 84 -8.39 17.09 -15.22
CA ASN A 84 -9.14 16.11 -15.97
C ASN A 84 -10.35 16.82 -16.57
N ASP A 85 -10.14 17.50 -17.70
CA ASP A 85 -11.21 17.93 -18.59
C ASP A 85 -11.80 16.68 -19.25
N ALA A 86 -12.82 16.09 -18.63
CA ALA A 86 -13.67 15.11 -19.27
C ALA A 86 -14.73 15.86 -20.09
N ASP A 87 -14.39 16.18 -21.33
CA ASP A 87 -15.32 16.76 -22.30
C ASP A 87 -16.50 15.79 -22.52
N SER A 88 -17.69 16.26 -22.15
CA SER A 88 -18.95 15.61 -22.45
C SER A 88 -19.41 16.05 -23.82
N ALA A 89 -19.33 15.16 -24.82
CA ALA A 89 -19.97 15.37 -26.11
C ALA A 89 -20.82 14.14 -26.49
N SER A 90 -22.12 14.42 -26.64
CA SER A 90 -23.17 13.49 -27.02
C SER A 90 -23.19 13.23 -28.53
N GLY A 91 -23.58 12.01 -28.92
CA GLY A 91 -24.37 11.74 -30.13
C GLY A 91 -23.62 11.50 -31.44
N ALA A 92 -23.69 10.26 -31.93
CA ALA A 92 -23.86 9.98 -33.37
C ALA A 92 -24.36 8.53 -33.55
N SER A 93 -25.60 8.40 -34.02
CA SER A 93 -26.18 7.16 -34.53
C SER A 93 -25.52 6.74 -35.84
N ALA A 94 -25.25 5.45 -36.02
CA ALA A 94 -25.13 4.86 -37.36
C ALA A 94 -25.58 3.39 -37.33
N SER A 95 -26.70 3.14 -37.99
CA SER A 95 -27.19 1.81 -38.38
C SER A 95 -26.21 1.13 -39.33
N ALA A 96 -25.92 -0.15 -39.13
CA ALA A 96 -25.58 -1.06 -40.22
C ALA A 96 -25.81 -2.52 -39.79
N SER A 97 -26.61 -3.19 -40.60
CA SER A 97 -27.09 -4.56 -40.49
C SER A 97 -25.98 -5.62 -40.56
N GLY A 98 -26.17 -6.72 -39.84
CA GLY A 98 -25.31 -7.91 -39.95
C GLY A 98 -25.77 -9.06 -39.06
N ALA A 99 -26.86 -9.74 -39.44
CA ALA A 99 -27.17 -11.11 -39.01
C ALA A 99 -26.18 -12.09 -39.71
N PRO A 100 -26.00 -13.37 -39.29
CA PRO A 100 -27.00 -14.20 -38.59
C PRO A 100 -26.50 -15.23 -37.54
N ALA A 101 -27.52 -15.86 -36.93
CA ALA A 101 -27.59 -17.26 -36.47
C ALA A 101 -26.86 -17.71 -35.19
N ALA A 102 -27.63 -17.86 -34.11
CA ALA A 102 -27.55 -19.02 -33.22
C ALA A 102 -28.92 -19.27 -32.57
N ALA A 103 -29.45 -20.48 -32.76
CA ALA A 103 -30.76 -20.94 -32.33
C ALA A 103 -30.86 -21.09 -30.79
N PRO A 104 -32.08 -21.06 -30.21
CA PRO A 104 -32.28 -21.26 -28.78
C PRO A 104 -32.65 -22.70 -28.39
N ALA A 105 -32.37 -22.98 -27.10
CA ALA A 105 -32.99 -23.97 -26.22
C ALA A 105 -32.55 -25.45 -26.30
N GLY A 106 -32.40 -26.06 -25.11
CA GLY A 106 -32.64 -27.50 -24.96
C GLY A 106 -31.72 -28.25 -24.00
N THR A 107 -32.07 -28.22 -22.72
CA THR A 107 -31.98 -29.28 -21.68
C THR A 107 -31.36 -30.67 -22.01
N SER A 108 -30.70 -31.20 -20.96
CA SER A 108 -30.62 -32.62 -20.55
C SER A 108 -29.26 -33.36 -20.66
N ASP A 109 -28.58 -33.42 -19.52
CA ASP A 109 -27.94 -34.61 -18.89
C ASP A 109 -28.98 -35.77 -18.71
N PRO A 110 -28.70 -37.07 -18.41
CA PRO A 110 -27.45 -37.81 -18.12
C PRO A 110 -27.24 -39.12 -18.95
N LEU A 111 -26.02 -39.66 -18.91
CA LEU A 111 -25.61 -41.03 -18.48
C LEU A 111 -24.20 -41.38 -18.97
#